data_AF-A0A1R3R7H0-F1
#
_entry.id   AF-A0A1R3R7H0-F1
#
_cell.length_a   1.000
_cell.length_b   1.000
_cell.length_c   1.000
_cell.angle_alpha   90.00
_cell.angle_beta   90.00
_cell.angle_gamma   90.00
#
_symmetry.space_group_name_H-M   'P 1'
#
loop_
_entity.id
_entity.type
_entity.pdbx_description
1 polymer ?
#
loop_
_entity_poly.entity_id
_entity_poly.type
_entity_poly.pdbx_seq_one_letter_code
_entity_poly.pdbx_strand_id
1 'polypeptide(L)'
;MFFARRSVASARLLLRNQQPRRFDSHAAHHAAPVNESFGRSFYVTIGTFASCYVLYRLTKANEESGSPSWISNLIQKWTPSEQVFEQRNAIRTAVMEKAASDRHLFASQGPRETFELKQPEVSFNAVPPYNVSPGQNADLSHVVAHYQRQNQELEEARVARMKDGKVVSLYE
;
A
#
# COMPACT_ATOMS: atom_id res chain seq x y z
N MET A 1 2.09 -7.68 -18.08
CA MET A 1 2.72 -6.37 -17.80
C MET A 1 1.67 -5.27 -17.93
N PHE A 2 1.88 -4.12 -17.28
CA PHE A 2 1.05 -2.88 -17.24
C PHE A 2 0.35 -2.61 -15.92
N PHE A 3 1.07 -2.00 -14.98
CA PHE A 3 0.48 -1.07 -14.00
C PHE A 3 1.49 0.02 -13.66
N ALA A 4 1.32 1.20 -14.26
CA ALA A 4 1.87 2.45 -13.75
C ALA A 4 0.97 3.60 -14.19
N ARG A 5 -0.18 3.75 -13.53
CA ARG A 5 -0.93 5.01 -13.58
C ARG A 5 -0.22 6.00 -12.65
N ARG A 6 0.81 6.68 -13.15
CA ARG A 6 1.38 7.87 -12.51
C ARG A 6 0.43 9.04 -12.77
N SER A 7 -0.40 9.38 -11.79
CA SER A 7 -1.10 10.67 -11.77
C SER A 7 -0.09 11.75 -11.40
N VAL A 8 0.58 12.33 -12.40
CA VAL A 8 1.34 13.56 -12.18
C VAL A 8 0.34 14.72 -12.32
N ALA A 9 0.10 15.44 -11.23
CA ALA A 9 -0.68 16.67 -11.28
C ALA A 9 -0.02 17.63 -12.28
N SER A 10 -0.79 18.12 -13.25
CA SER A 10 -0.29 19.00 -14.31
C SER A 10 0.17 20.33 -13.72
N ALA A 11 1.48 20.58 -13.71
CA ALA A 11 2.07 21.85 -13.27
C ALA A 11 1.59 23.08 -14.09
N ARG A 12 0.86 22.86 -15.20
CA ARG A 12 0.29 23.93 -16.02
C ARG A 12 -0.69 24.83 -15.25
N LEU A 13 -1.33 24.32 -14.19
CA LEU A 13 -2.26 25.12 -13.39
C LEU A 13 -1.54 26.17 -12.51
N LEU A 14 -0.27 25.96 -12.17
CA LEU A 14 0.51 26.90 -11.34
C LEU A 14 1.02 28.12 -12.12
N LEU A 15 1.08 28.04 -13.46
CA LEU A 15 1.53 29.15 -14.31
C LEU A 15 0.41 30.15 -14.68
N ARG A 16 -0.86 29.82 -14.40
CA ARG A 16 -2.00 30.64 -14.84
C ARG A 16 -2.22 31.91 -14.00
N ASN A 17 -1.61 32.00 -12.81
CA ASN A 17 -1.78 33.12 -11.88
C ASN A 17 -0.57 34.07 -11.82
N GLN A 18 0.30 34.08 -12.83
CA GLN A 18 1.31 35.13 -12.94
C GLN A 18 0.70 36.34 -13.64
N GLN A 19 0.41 37.40 -12.88
CA GLN A 19 0.06 38.69 -13.47
C GLN A 19 1.20 39.15 -14.39
N PRO A 20 0.90 39.60 -15.62
CA PRO A 20 1.92 40.21 -16.48
C PRO A 20 2.41 41.49 -15.79
N ARG A 21 3.68 41.51 -15.36
CA ARG A 21 4.34 42.73 -14.94
C ARG A 21 4.35 43.66 -16.14
N ARG A 22 3.53 44.72 -16.09
CA ARG A 22 3.65 45.83 -17.04
C ARG A 22 4.96 46.52 -16.73
N PHE A 23 5.87 46.54 -17.70
CA PHE A 23 7.01 47.44 -17.66
C PHE A 23 6.46 48.86 -17.76
N ASP A 24 6.57 49.59 -16.65
CA ASP A 24 6.21 50.99 -16.57
C ASP A 24 7.23 51.77 -17.40
N SER A 25 6.77 52.37 -18.49
CA SER A 25 7.60 53.08 -19.45
C SER A 25 7.52 54.58 -19.22
N HIS A 26 7.84 55.06 -18.02
CA HIS A 26 8.05 56.50 -17.80
C HIS A 26 9.10 56.79 -16.72
N ALA A 27 9.89 57.81 -17.03
CA ALA A 27 10.78 58.60 -16.16
C ALA A 27 12.26 58.19 -16.12
N ALA A 28 13.02 58.86 -17.00
CA ALA A 28 14.43 59.14 -16.83
C ALA A 28 14.65 59.97 -15.54
N HIS A 29 14.81 59.28 -14.41
CA HIS A 29 15.52 59.80 -13.25
C HIS A 29 16.64 58.81 -12.95
N HIS A 30 17.87 59.30 -12.90
CA HIS A 30 19.05 58.52 -12.55
C HIS A 30 18.82 57.86 -11.19
N ALA A 31 18.38 56.61 -11.19
CA ALA A 31 18.37 55.77 -10.01
C ALA A 31 19.83 55.66 -9.55
N ALA A 32 20.12 56.11 -8.33
CA ALA A 32 21.42 55.93 -7.71
C ALA A 32 21.86 54.46 -7.86
N PRO A 33 23.15 54.16 -8.12
CA PRO A 33 23.60 52.80 -8.37
C PRO A 33 23.25 51.94 -7.16
N VAL A 34 22.19 51.15 -7.29
CA VAL A 34 21.83 50.15 -6.31
C VAL A 34 22.90 49.08 -6.45
N ASN A 35 23.64 48.80 -5.38
CA ASN A 35 24.59 47.70 -5.34
C ASN A 35 23.83 46.39 -5.59
N GLU A 36 23.78 45.95 -6.84
CA GLU A 36 23.16 44.70 -7.23
C GLU A 36 23.98 43.55 -6.63
N SER A 37 23.50 42.99 -5.52
CA SER A 37 24.10 41.79 -4.94
C SER A 37 24.00 40.65 -5.94
N PHE A 38 24.99 39.74 -5.95
CA PHE A 38 24.97 38.57 -6.81
C PHE A 38 23.62 37.85 -6.78
N GLY A 39 23.07 37.58 -7.96
CA GLY A 39 21.77 36.92 -8.11
C GLY A 39 21.77 35.53 -7.49
N ARG A 40 20.59 35.02 -7.12
CA ARG A 40 20.43 33.69 -6.50
C ARG A 40 21.10 32.56 -7.30
N SER A 41 21.11 32.66 -8.63
CA SER A 41 21.77 31.71 -9.53
C SER A 41 23.28 31.59 -9.27
N PHE A 42 23.96 32.69 -8.94
CA PHE A 42 25.39 32.70 -8.65
C PHE A 42 25.75 31.88 -7.40
N TYR A 43 24.94 31.98 -6.34
CA TYR A 43 25.15 31.16 -5.15
C TYR A 43 24.85 29.68 -5.40
N VAL A 44 23.85 29.37 -6.23
CA VAL A 44 23.54 28.00 -6.62
C VAL A 44 24.67 27.40 -7.44
N THR A 45 25.24 28.12 -8.41
CA THR A 45 26.36 27.61 -9.21
C THR A 45 27.60 27.39 -8.36
N ILE A 46 27.99 28.37 -7.54
CA ILE A 46 29.14 28.22 -6.63
C ILE A 46 28.91 27.07 -5.64
N GLY A 47 27.71 26.98 -5.06
CA GLY A 47 27.35 25.88 -4.16
C GLY A 47 27.44 24.52 -4.84
N THR A 48 27.03 24.42 -6.11
CA THR A 48 27.08 23.18 -6.90
C THR A 48 28.53 22.80 -7.20
N PHE A 49 29.36 23.76 -7.63
CA PHE A 49 30.79 23.53 -7.87
C PHE A 49 31.53 23.09 -6.60
N ALA A 50 31.29 23.78 -5.49
CA ALA A 50 31.88 23.42 -4.20
C ALA A 50 31.43 22.03 -3.74
N SER A 51 30.13 21.71 -3.87
CA SER A 51 29.58 20.39 -3.54
C SER A 51 30.21 19.28 -4.39
N CYS A 52 30.29 19.46 -5.72
CA CYS A 52 30.97 18.51 -6.60
C CYS A 52 32.44 18.32 -6.24
N TYR A 53 33.16 19.39 -5.85
CA TYR A 53 34.55 19.28 -5.43
C TYR A 53 34.71 18.47 -4.15
N VAL A 54 33.85 18.71 -3.14
CA VAL A 54 33.86 17.93 -1.90
C VAL A 54 33.54 16.47 -2.18
N LEU A 55 32.52 16.19 -3.01
CA LEU A 55 32.18 14.83 -3.43
C LEU A 55 33.36 14.14 -4.13
N TYR A 56 34.03 14.83 -5.06
CA TYR A 56 35.21 14.31 -5.75
C TYR A 56 36.36 13.97 -4.80
N ARG A 57 36.64 14.83 -3.81
CA ARG A 57 37.66 14.57 -2.78
C ARG A 57 37.29 13.37 -1.92
N LEU A 58 36.02 13.25 -1.54
CA LEU A 58 35.52 12.12 -0.75
C LEU A 58 35.58 10.81 -1.55
N THR A 59 35.23 10.82 -2.84
CA THR A 59 35.33 9.62 -3.69
C THR A 59 36.78 9.20 -3.89
N LYS A 60 37.69 10.15 -4.15
CA LYS A 60 39.12 9.86 -4.32
C LYS A 60 39.75 9.29 -3.04
N ALA A 61 39.42 9.85 -1.88
CA ALA A 61 39.89 9.33 -0.59
C ALA A 61 39.37 7.90 -0.32
N ASN A 62 38.14 7.59 -0.73
CA ASN A 62 37.59 6.25 -0.61
C ASN A 62 38.30 5.26 -1.56
N GLU A 63 38.57 5.66 -2.82
CA GLU A 63 39.32 4.84 -3.79
C GLU A 63 40.72 4.48 -3.28
N GLU A 64 41.44 5.43 -2.69
CA GLU A 64 42.78 5.21 -2.13
C GLU A 64 42.77 4.30 -0.89
N SER A 65 41.68 4.30 -0.12
CA SER A 65 41.54 3.47 1.10
C SER A 65 41.17 2.01 0.82
N GLY A 66 40.74 1.67 -0.41
CA GLY A 66 40.28 0.32 -0.77
C GLY A 66 39.02 -0.16 -0.03
N SER A 67 38.40 0.69 0.79
CA SER A 67 37.22 0.36 1.60
C SER A 67 35.92 0.83 0.91
N PRO A 68 34.77 0.16 1.12
CA PRO A 68 33.50 0.62 0.56
C PRO A 68 33.16 2.00 1.12
N SER A 69 32.81 2.93 0.22
CA SER A 69 32.53 4.32 0.60
C SER A 69 31.45 4.40 1.68
N TRP A 70 31.56 5.41 2.56
CA TRP A 70 30.54 5.66 3.60
C TRP A 70 29.12 5.76 3.02
N ILE A 71 28.99 6.35 1.84
CA ILE A 71 27.72 6.45 1.10
C ILE A 71 27.21 5.08 0.68
N SER A 72 28.09 4.20 0.18
CA SER A 72 27.73 2.83 -0.19
C SER A 72 27.25 2.03 1.03
N ASN A 73 27.95 2.15 2.17
CA ASN A 73 27.57 1.49 3.42
C ASN A 73 26.21 2.00 3.94
N LEU A 74 25.94 3.30 3.79
CA LEU A 74 24.64 3.88 4.15
C LEU A 74 23.53 3.35 3.24
N ILE A 75 23.77 3.26 1.94
CA ILE A 75 22.82 2.68 0.99
C ILE A 75 22.56 1.22 1.35
N GLN A 76 23.61 0.41 1.52
CA GLN A 76 23.48 -1.01 1.88
C GLN A 76 22.74 -1.23 3.21
N LYS A 77 22.90 -0.35 4.19
CA LYS A 77 22.16 -0.43 5.46
C LYS A 77 20.65 -0.28 5.29
N TRP A 78 20.21 0.53 4.32
CA TRP A 78 18.78 0.82 4.09
C TRP A 78 18.19 0.09 2.88
N THR A 79 19.02 -0.48 2.02
CA THR A 79 18.59 -1.29 0.88
C THR A 79 18.39 -2.74 1.33
N PRO A 80 17.18 -3.32 1.19
CA PRO A 80 16.95 -4.72 1.48
C PRO A 80 17.82 -5.62 0.60
N SER A 81 18.24 -6.79 1.12
CA SER A 81 19.04 -7.74 0.35
C SER A 81 18.28 -8.25 -0.88
N GLU A 82 19.04 -8.57 -1.93
CA GLU A 82 18.52 -9.14 -3.17
C GLU A 82 17.71 -10.43 -2.93
N GLN A 83 18.17 -11.25 -1.99
CA GLN A 83 17.49 -12.47 -1.55
C GLN A 83 16.04 -12.22 -1.08
N VAL A 84 15.77 -11.10 -0.38
CA VAL A 84 14.40 -10.78 0.06
C VAL A 84 13.52 -10.44 -1.13
N PHE A 85 14.06 -9.78 -2.16
CA PHE A 85 13.33 -9.51 -3.39
C PHE A 85 13.05 -10.79 -4.18
N GLU A 86 14.03 -11.69 -4.29
CA GLU A 86 13.87 -13.00 -4.92
C GLU A 86 12.79 -13.84 -4.21
N GLN A 87 12.85 -13.93 -2.88
CA GLN A 87 11.83 -14.64 -2.10
C GLN A 87 10.42 -14.07 -2.30
N ARG A 88 10.28 -12.74 -2.28
CA ARG A 88 9.00 -12.08 -2.53
C ARG A 88 8.49 -12.33 -3.94
N ASN A 89 9.38 -12.33 -4.93
CA ASN A 89 9.02 -12.64 -6.30
C ASN A 89 8.56 -14.09 -6.45
N ALA A 90 9.28 -15.05 -5.83
CA ALA A 90 8.91 -16.46 -5.84
C ALA A 90 7.55 -16.73 -5.17
N ILE A 91 7.27 -16.10 -4.03
CA ILE A 91 5.94 -16.20 -3.39
C ILE A 91 4.86 -15.63 -4.31
N ARG A 92 5.13 -14.48 -4.93
CA ARG A 92 4.16 -13.82 -5.81
C ARG A 92 3.86 -14.65 -7.06
N THR A 93 4.86 -15.30 -7.66
CA THR A 93 4.65 -16.18 -8.81
C THR A 93 3.87 -17.42 -8.41
N ALA A 94 4.22 -18.07 -7.30
CA ALA A 94 3.50 -19.24 -6.79
C ALA A 94 2.02 -18.93 -6.48
N VAL A 95 1.74 -17.77 -5.86
CA VAL A 95 0.36 -17.33 -5.60
C VAL A 95 -0.40 -17.08 -6.89
N MET A 96 0.24 -16.45 -7.89
CA MET A 96 -0.39 -16.19 -9.19
C MET A 96 -0.70 -17.48 -9.95
N GLU A 97 0.22 -18.43 -9.95
CA GLU A 97 0.04 -19.74 -10.57
C GLU A 97 -1.11 -20.52 -9.92
N LYS A 98 -1.16 -20.53 -8.59
CA LYS A 98 -2.27 -21.13 -7.85
C LYS A 98 -3.60 -20.43 -8.13
N ALA A 99 -3.62 -19.09 -8.16
CA ALA A 99 -4.83 -18.35 -8.49
C ALA A 99 -5.31 -18.65 -9.92
N ALA A 100 -4.39 -18.85 -10.87
CA ALA A 100 -4.71 -19.23 -12.23
C ALA A 100 -5.28 -20.66 -12.31
N SER A 101 -4.69 -21.62 -11.57
CA SER A 101 -5.22 -22.99 -11.48
C SER A 101 -6.62 -23.01 -10.87
N ASP A 102 -6.81 -22.28 -9.77
CA ASP A 102 -8.09 -22.20 -9.08
C ASP A 102 -9.14 -21.53 -9.97
N ARG A 103 -8.76 -20.47 -10.71
CA ARG A 103 -9.65 -19.86 -11.69
C ARG A 103 -10.10 -20.87 -12.75
N HIS A 104 -9.22 -21.75 -13.22
CA HIS A 104 -9.62 -22.78 -14.19
C HIS A 104 -10.61 -23.79 -13.58
N LEU A 105 -10.39 -24.21 -12.32
CA LEU A 105 -11.28 -25.11 -11.59
C LEU A 105 -12.66 -24.50 -11.33
N PHE A 106 -12.71 -23.21 -10.96
CA PHE A 106 -13.95 -22.54 -10.56
C PHE A 106 -14.61 -21.74 -11.68
N ALA A 107 -13.97 -21.55 -12.85
CA ALA A 107 -14.57 -20.81 -13.95
C ALA A 107 -15.81 -21.49 -14.54
N SER A 108 -15.94 -22.81 -14.40
CA SER A 108 -17.12 -23.57 -14.84
C SER A 108 -18.22 -23.62 -13.78
N GLN A 109 -17.91 -23.32 -12.52
CA GLN A 109 -18.92 -23.17 -11.47
C GLN A 109 -19.57 -21.80 -11.67
N GLY A 110 -20.79 -21.78 -12.21
CA GLY A 110 -21.58 -20.56 -12.35
C GLY A 110 -21.75 -19.81 -11.03
N PRO A 111 -22.35 -18.60 -11.06
CA PRO A 111 -22.64 -17.84 -9.84
C PRO A 111 -23.35 -18.75 -8.82
N ARG A 112 -22.89 -18.76 -7.58
CA ARG A 112 -23.60 -19.49 -6.52
C ARG A 112 -24.99 -18.90 -6.39
N GLU A 113 -26.03 -19.73 -6.55
CA GLU A 113 -27.43 -19.30 -6.44
C GLU A 113 -27.77 -18.80 -5.03
N THR A 114 -27.06 -19.31 -4.01
CA THR A 114 -27.22 -18.92 -2.62
C THR A 114 -25.87 -18.60 -1.99
N PHE A 115 -25.82 -17.52 -1.20
CA PHE A 115 -24.66 -17.15 -0.39
C PHE A 115 -25.00 -17.36 1.08
N GLU A 116 -24.16 -18.11 1.78
CA GLU A 116 -24.27 -18.23 3.23
C GLU A 116 -23.89 -16.90 3.89
N LEU A 117 -24.81 -16.34 4.68
CA LEU A 117 -24.56 -15.12 5.43
C LEU A 117 -23.63 -15.46 6.60
N LYS A 118 -22.45 -14.80 6.65
CA LYS A 118 -21.51 -14.99 7.77
C LYS A 118 -22.08 -14.59 9.12
N GLN A 119 -23.03 -13.66 9.13
CA GLN A 119 -23.67 -13.12 10.33
C GLN A 119 -25.17 -12.94 10.05
N PRO A 120 -25.96 -14.03 10.09
CA PRO A 120 -27.41 -13.96 9.86
C PRO A 120 -28.08 -13.09 10.94
N GLU A 121 -27.60 -13.19 12.18
CA GLU A 121 -28.15 -12.44 13.31
C GLU A 121 -28.13 -10.92 13.10
N VAL A 122 -27.06 -10.37 12.52
CA VAL A 122 -26.93 -8.91 12.29
C VAL A 122 -27.86 -8.44 11.18
N SER A 123 -28.12 -9.28 10.19
CA SER A 123 -28.97 -8.93 9.04
C SER A 123 -30.46 -9.07 9.34
N PHE A 124 -30.85 -9.99 10.22
CA PHE A 124 -32.24 -10.18 10.62
C PHE A 124 -32.63 -9.42 11.90
N ASN A 125 -31.67 -9.07 12.78
CA ASN A 125 -31.91 -8.35 14.04
C ASN A 125 -31.13 -7.02 14.09
N ALA A 126 -31.26 -6.18 13.07
CA ALA A 126 -30.56 -4.89 13.00
C ALA A 126 -31.13 -3.79 13.93
N VAL A 127 -32.24 -4.06 14.60
CA VAL A 127 -32.96 -3.09 15.45
C VAL A 127 -32.53 -3.26 16.92
N PRO A 128 -32.40 -2.16 17.69
CA PRO A 128 -32.13 -2.23 19.12
C PRO A 128 -33.11 -3.18 19.87
N PRO A 129 -32.66 -3.88 20.92
CA PRO A 129 -33.44 -4.92 21.61
C PRO A 129 -34.58 -4.39 22.49
N TYR A 130 -34.81 -3.08 22.50
CA TYR A 130 -35.81 -2.40 23.31
C TYR A 130 -36.84 -1.69 22.44
N ASN A 131 -38.07 -1.60 22.94
CA ASN A 131 -39.21 -0.94 22.26
C ASN A 131 -39.57 -1.53 20.88
N VAL A 132 -39.41 -2.85 20.71
CA VAL A 132 -39.89 -3.57 19.52
C VAL A 132 -41.37 -3.93 19.66
N SER A 133 -42.16 -3.65 18.63
CA SER A 133 -43.56 -4.05 18.61
C SER A 133 -43.67 -5.57 18.51
N PRO A 134 -44.62 -6.23 19.20
CA PRO A 134 -44.90 -7.64 18.97
C PRO A 134 -45.14 -7.91 17.47
N GLY A 135 -44.48 -8.92 16.92
CA GLY A 135 -44.56 -9.29 15.50
C GLY A 135 -43.63 -8.53 14.54
N GLN A 136 -42.80 -7.59 15.04
CA GLN A 136 -41.85 -6.84 14.21
C GLN A 136 -40.70 -7.69 13.68
N ASN A 137 -40.25 -8.68 14.46
CA ASN A 137 -39.16 -9.58 14.07
C ASN A 137 -39.74 -10.86 13.46
N ALA A 138 -39.08 -11.37 12.42
CA ALA A 138 -39.42 -12.67 11.85
C ALA A 138 -39.12 -13.80 12.84
N ASP A 139 -39.93 -14.86 12.84
CA ASP A 139 -39.60 -16.07 13.60
C ASP A 139 -38.42 -16.80 12.93
N LEU A 140 -37.28 -16.83 13.62
CA LEU A 140 -36.05 -17.47 13.16
C LEU A 140 -35.86 -18.87 13.78
N SER A 141 -36.85 -19.41 14.51
CA SER A 141 -36.75 -20.69 15.22
C SER A 141 -36.27 -21.84 14.33
N HIS A 142 -36.76 -21.92 13.10
CA HIS A 142 -36.35 -22.94 12.13
C HIS A 142 -34.90 -22.78 11.64
N VAL A 143 -34.45 -21.54 11.45
CA VAL A 143 -33.06 -21.23 11.04
C VAL A 143 -32.10 -21.58 12.18
N VAL A 144 -32.45 -21.21 13.41
CA VAL A 144 -31.70 -21.58 14.62
C VAL A 144 -31.60 -23.10 14.74
N ALA A 145 -32.71 -23.82 14.58
CA ALA A 145 -32.72 -25.29 14.66
C ALA A 145 -31.84 -25.94 13.59
N HIS A 146 -31.82 -25.41 12.36
CA HIS A 146 -30.96 -25.88 11.27
C HIS A 146 -29.47 -25.75 11.65
N TYR A 147 -29.03 -24.56 12.07
CA TYR A 147 -27.63 -24.33 12.42
C TYR A 147 -27.21 -25.05 13.72
N GLN A 148 -28.12 -25.22 14.68
CA GLN A 148 -27.86 -26.04 15.86
C GLN A 148 -27.59 -27.49 15.49
N ARG A 149 -28.40 -28.08 14.59
CA ARG A 149 -28.18 -29.43 14.09
C ARG A 149 -26.85 -29.55 13.36
N GLN A 150 -26.56 -28.60 12.47
CA GLN A 150 -25.30 -28.57 11.73
C GLN A 150 -24.08 -28.50 12.67
N ASN A 151 -24.15 -27.68 13.72
CA ASN A 151 -23.07 -27.59 14.73
C ASN A 151 -22.91 -28.89 15.53
N GLN A 152 -24.01 -29.55 15.88
CA GLN A 152 -23.97 -30.87 16.54
C GLN A 152 -23.27 -31.90 15.66
N GLU A 153 -23.64 -31.99 14.38
CA GLU A 153 -23.02 -32.89 13.40
C GLU A 153 -21.51 -32.62 13.23
N LEU A 154 -21.11 -31.34 13.21
CA LEU A 154 -19.70 -30.94 13.11
C LEU A 154 -18.90 -31.31 14.37
N GLU A 155 -19.48 -31.15 15.55
CA GLU A 155 -18.86 -31.57 16.82
C GLU A 155 -18.75 -33.08 16.92
N GLU A 156 -19.79 -33.83 16.54
CA GLU A 156 -19.76 -35.29 16.48
C GLU A 156 -18.66 -35.78 15.54
N ALA A 157 -18.57 -35.20 14.34
CA ALA A 157 -17.51 -35.50 13.38
C ALA A 157 -16.11 -35.12 13.91
N ARG A 158 -15.98 -33.99 14.62
CA ARG A 158 -14.72 -33.58 15.26
C ARG A 158 -14.31 -34.60 16.32
N VAL A 159 -15.23 -35.00 17.20
CA VAL A 159 -14.98 -35.99 18.26
C VAL A 159 -14.62 -37.35 17.67
N ALA A 160 -15.30 -37.79 16.60
CA ALA A 160 -14.96 -39.01 15.89
C ALA A 160 -13.52 -38.98 15.34
N ARG A 161 -13.12 -37.87 14.68
CA ARG A 161 -11.74 -37.69 14.19
C ARG A 161 -10.68 -37.71 15.29
N MET A 162 -11.01 -37.17 16.48
CA MET A 162 -10.11 -37.20 17.64
C MET A 162 -9.96 -38.62 18.21
N LYS A 163 -11.05 -39.40 18.26
CA LYS A 163 -11.02 -40.81 18.70
C LYS A 163 -10.13 -41.69 17.82
N ASP A 164 -10.08 -41.42 16.53
CA ASP A 164 -9.23 -42.13 15.58
C ASP A 164 -7.73 -41.78 15.69
N GLY A 165 -7.35 -40.83 16.56
CA GLY A 165 -5.96 -40.44 16.81
C GLY A 165 -5.29 -39.70 15.64
N LYS A 166 -6.05 -39.34 14.60
CA LYS A 166 -5.52 -38.72 13.36
C LYS A 166 -5.43 -37.20 13.41
N VAL A 167 -6.01 -36.54 14.42
CA VAL A 167 -6.09 -35.07 14.50
C VAL A 167 -5.77 -34.59 15.92
N VAL A 168 -4.82 -33.66 16.03
CA VAL A 168 -4.48 -32.95 17.29
C VAL A 168 -5.36 -31.70 17.40
N SER A 169 -5.98 -31.52 18.56
CA SER A 169 -6.78 -30.33 18.89
C SER A 169 -5.86 -29.10 19.06
N LEU A 170 -6.28 -27.93 18.55
CA LEU A 170 -5.58 -26.66 18.77
C LEU A 170 -5.86 -26.04 20.16
N TYR A 171 -6.73 -26.67 20.95
CA TYR A 171 -7.23 -26.17 22.24
C TYR A 171 -6.84 -27.07 23.43
N GLU A 172 -5.93 -28.03 23.23
CA GLU A 172 -5.22 -28.73 24.32
C GLU A 172 -3.84 -28.11 24.55
#